data_AF-A0ABD7RZK7-F1
#
_entry.id   AF-A0ABD7RZK7-F1
#
_cell.length_a   1.000
_cell.length_b   1.000
_cell.length_c   1.000
_cell.angle_alpha   90.00
_cell.angle_beta   90.00
_cell.angle_gamma   90.00
#
_symmetry.space_group_name_H-M   'P 1'
#
loop_
_entity.id
_entity.type
_entity.pdbx_description
1 polymer ?
#
loop_
_entity_poly.entity_id
_entity_poly.type
_entity_poly.pdbx_seq_one_letter_code
_entity_poly.pdbx_strand_id
1 'polypeptide(L)'
;MPLLKLLHFMALIGWCGALLYLPAMIAAGTRSSDDLFYRDHAHLTRTIFNLIATPAALLAIGSGTALFLRESIFDAWLIVKLTTVAGMVLCHALCGVLILRIERVSDPALRRDCLLIGLLLTVLIGATLWLVLAKPF
;
A
#
# COMPACT_ATOMS: atom_id res chain seq x y z
N MET A 1 12.26 -13.77 17.98
CA MET A 1 10.97 -14.16 18.60
C MET A 1 9.91 -14.34 17.53
N PRO A 2 9.12 -15.42 17.56
CA PRO A 2 8.12 -15.73 16.52
C PRO A 2 6.98 -14.71 16.46
N LEU A 3 6.60 -14.11 17.59
CA LEU A 3 5.51 -13.13 17.70
C LEU A 3 5.76 -11.85 16.88
N LEU A 4 6.97 -11.29 16.90
CA LEU A 4 7.31 -10.10 16.11
C LEU A 4 7.28 -10.39 14.61
N LYS A 5 7.75 -11.57 14.20
CA LYS A 5 7.69 -12.03 12.80
C LYS A 5 6.23 -12.19 12.37
N LEU A 6 5.40 -12.85 13.19
CA LEU A 6 3.98 -13.01 12.94
C LEU A 6 3.28 -11.65 12.78
N LEU A 7 3.48 -10.74 13.73
CA LEU A 7 2.90 -9.38 13.68
C LEU A 7 3.33 -8.64 12.41
N HIS A 8 4.62 -8.72 12.04
CA HIS A 8 5.15 -8.11 10.83
C HIS A 8 4.46 -8.66 9.57
N PHE A 9 4.38 -9.98 9.43
CA PHE A 9 3.73 -10.61 8.28
C PHE A 9 2.23 -10.31 8.22
N MET A 10 1.52 -10.33 9.35
CA MET A 10 0.10 -9.97 9.40
C MET A 10 -0.14 -8.52 8.97
N ALA A 11 0.66 -7.59 9.50
CA ALA A 11 0.58 -6.18 9.13
C ALA A 11 0.93 -5.96 7.65
N LEU A 12 1.96 -6.65 7.14
CA LEU A 12 2.38 -6.58 5.75
C LEU A 12 1.28 -7.10 4.82
N ILE A 13 0.68 -8.26 5.10
CA ILE A 13 -0.42 -8.81 4.30
C ILE A 13 -1.62 -7.87 4.29
N GLY A 14 -2.01 -7.35 5.46
CA GLY A 14 -3.10 -6.38 5.57
C GLY A 14 -2.83 -5.10 4.77
N TRP A 15 -1.59 -4.60 4.83
CA TRP A 15 -1.18 -3.42 4.08
C TRP A 15 -1.16 -3.66 2.57
N CYS A 16 -0.63 -4.79 2.11
CA CYS A 16 -0.66 -5.20 0.71
C CYS A 16 -2.09 -5.28 0.16
N GLY A 17 -2.99 -5.91 0.90
CA GLY A 17 -4.40 -6.02 0.53
C GLY A 17 -5.07 -4.64 0.42
N ALA A 18 -4.86 -3.77 1.40
CA ALA A 18 -5.41 -2.41 1.38
C ALA A 18 -4.87 -1.59 0.20
N LEU A 19 -3.56 -1.69 -0.08
CA LEU A 19 -2.92 -0.97 -1.17
C LEU A 19 -3.43 -1.39 -2.55
N LEU A 20 -3.68 -2.68 -2.79
CA LEU A 20 -4.25 -3.14 -4.06
C LEU A 20 -5.73 -2.75 -4.21
N TYR A 21 -6.47 -2.78 -3.10
CA TYR A 21 -7.90 -2.50 -3.10
C TYR A 21 -8.23 -1.01 -3.32
N LEU A 22 -7.40 -0.11 -2.79
CA LEU A 22 -7.62 1.34 -2.86
C LEU A 22 -7.70 1.91 -4.30
N PRO A 23 -6.72 1.70 -5.19
CA PRO A 23 -6.79 2.17 -6.57
C PRO A 23 -7.99 1.58 -7.33
N ALA A 24 -8.36 0.33 -7.04
CA ALA A 24 -9.49 -0.32 -7.66
C ALA A 24 -10.83 0.34 -7.25
N MET A 25 -11.00 0.66 -5.96
CA MET A 25 -12.17 1.41 -5.48
C MET A 25 -12.24 2.82 -6.07
N ILE A 26 -11.12 3.54 -6.11
CA ILE A 26 -11.06 4.89 -6.70
C ILE A 26 -11.47 4.82 -8.18
N ALA A 27 -10.93 3.86 -8.94
CA ALA A 27 -11.30 3.65 -10.33
C ALA A 27 -12.78 3.27 -10.50
N ALA A 28 -13.36 2.49 -9.58
CA ALA A 28 -14.78 2.14 -9.61
C ALA A 28 -15.69 3.35 -9.36
N GLY A 29 -15.33 4.23 -8.42
CA GLY A 29 -16.07 5.46 -8.12
C GLY A 29 -16.22 6.39 -9.33
N THR A 30 -15.21 6.45 -10.22
CA THR A 30 -15.27 7.26 -11.45
C THR A 30 -16.26 6.78 -12.51
N ARG A 31 -16.89 5.61 -12.34
CA ARG A 31 -17.83 5.04 -13.32
C ARG A 31 -19.28 5.47 -13.11
N SER A 32 -19.62 5.97 -11.92
CA SER A 32 -20.98 6.39 -11.60
C SER A 32 -21.17 7.88 -11.88
N SER A 33 -22.30 8.24 -12.49
CA SER A 33 -22.71 9.64 -12.70
C SER A 33 -23.65 10.15 -11.61
N ASP A 34 -23.95 9.31 -10.61
CA ASP A 34 -24.78 9.70 -9.47
C ASP A 34 -23.91 10.38 -8.39
N ASP A 35 -24.14 11.67 -8.20
CA ASP A 35 -23.40 12.51 -7.25
C ASP A 35 -23.50 12.02 -5.81
N LEU A 36 -24.64 11.43 -5.41
CA LEU A 36 -24.83 10.95 -4.03
C LEU A 36 -23.96 9.70 -3.79
N PHE A 37 -24.03 8.75 -4.72
CA PHE A 37 -23.17 7.57 -4.72
C PHE A 37 -21.69 7.94 -4.77
N TYR A 38 -21.32 8.90 -5.61
CA TYR A 38 -19.93 9.35 -5.77
C TYR A 38 -19.33 9.89 -4.47
N ARG A 39 -20.09 10.73 -3.74
CA ARG A 39 -19.66 11.31 -2.46
C ARG A 39 -19.50 10.25 -1.36
N ASP A 40 -20.47 9.33 -1.25
CA ASP A 40 -20.40 8.22 -0.29
C ASP A 40 -19.21 7.30 -0.60
N HIS A 41 -18.95 7.04 -1.88
CA HIS A 41 -17.80 6.23 -2.30
C HIS A 41 -16.46 6.90 -1.94
N ALA A 42 -16.33 8.21 -2.19
CA ALA A 42 -15.12 8.96 -1.84
C ALA A 42 -14.87 8.93 -0.32
N HIS A 43 -15.92 9.13 0.48
CA HIS A 43 -15.83 9.08 1.95
C HIS A 43 -15.44 7.68 2.46
N LEU A 44 -16.04 6.62 1.89
CA LEU A 44 -15.70 5.23 2.22
C LEU A 44 -14.23 4.93 1.90
N THR A 45 -13.77 5.34 0.73
CA THR A 45 -12.38 5.11 0.27
C THR A 45 -11.37 5.78 1.22
N ARG A 46 -11.65 7.03 1.61
CA ARG A 46 -10.84 7.76 2.60
C ARG A 46 -10.85 7.11 3.98
N THR A 47 -12.00 6.61 4.41
CA THR A 47 -12.16 5.90 5.68
C THR A 47 -11.29 4.65 5.71
N ILE A 48 -11.32 3.84 4.65
CA ILE A 48 -10.48 2.64 4.50
C ILE A 48 -8.99 3.01 4.50
N PHE A 49 -8.61 4.08 3.80
CA PHE A 49 -7.22 4.55 3.79
C PHE A 49 -6.71 4.92 5.19
N ASN A 50 -7.49 5.71 5.94
CA ASN A 50 -7.08 6.18 7.26
C ASN A 50 -7.16 5.10 8.34
N LEU A 51 -8.22 4.28 8.36
CA LEU A 51 -8.47 3.32 9.43
C LEU A 51 -7.84 1.95 9.21
N ILE A 52 -7.53 1.58 7.96
CA ILE A 52 -7.00 0.25 7.62
C ILE A 52 -5.62 0.37 7.01
N ALA A 53 -5.48 1.09 5.89
CA ALA A 53 -4.24 1.11 5.13
C ALA A 53 -3.09 1.76 5.92
N THR A 54 -3.33 2.92 6.53
CA THR A 54 -2.33 3.69 7.28
C THR A 54 -1.82 2.95 8.52
N PRO A 55 -2.67 2.44 9.44
CA PRO A 55 -2.17 1.70 10.60
C PRO A 55 -1.49 0.40 10.22
N ALA A 56 -1.97 -0.31 9.18
CA ALA A 56 -1.28 -1.49 8.66
C ALA A 56 0.13 -1.15 8.13
N ALA A 57 0.27 -0.03 7.41
CA ALA A 57 1.57 0.46 6.96
C ALA A 57 2.52 0.75 8.12
N LEU A 58 2.05 1.49 9.13
CA LEU A 58 2.85 1.83 10.32
C LEU A 58 3.30 0.58 11.07
N LEU A 59 2.41 -0.40 11.26
CA LEU A 59 2.75 -1.66 11.92
C LEU A 59 3.74 -2.47 11.09
N ALA A 60 3.58 -2.55 9.77
CA ALA A 60 4.49 -3.27 8.88
C ALA A 60 5.90 -2.65 8.89
N ILE A 61 6.00 -1.33 8.76
CA ILE A 61 7.27 -0.58 8.76
C ILE A 61 7.93 -0.64 10.13
N GLY A 62 7.17 -0.40 11.21
CA GLY A 62 7.70 -0.39 12.58
C GLY A 62 8.22 -1.76 13.00
N SER A 63 7.43 -2.82 12.76
CA SER A 63 7.87 -4.20 13.03
C SER A 63 9.04 -4.64 12.14
N GLY A 64 9.07 -4.22 10.86
CA GLY A 64 10.17 -4.49 9.95
C GLY A 64 11.48 -3.81 10.38
N THR A 65 11.39 -2.56 10.84
CA THR A 65 12.53 -1.81 11.39
C THR A 65 13.04 -2.45 12.69
N ALA A 66 12.14 -2.89 13.57
CA ALA A 66 12.52 -3.59 14.80
C ALA A 66 13.21 -4.95 14.53
N LEU A 67 12.77 -5.68 13.51
CA LEU A 67 13.44 -6.89 13.03
C LEU A 67 14.85 -6.58 12.50
N PHE A 68 15.00 -5.47 11.77
CA PHE A 68 16.28 -5.04 11.23
C PHE A 68 17.30 -4.67 12.31
N LEU A 69 16.93 -3.80 13.27
CA LEU A 69 17.81 -3.38 14.38
C LEU A 69 18.32 -4.56 15.22
N ARG A 70 17.61 -5.69 15.18
CA ARG A 70 17.98 -6.94 15.88
C ARG A 70 18.97 -7.80 15.10
N GLU A 71 18.82 -7.89 13.78
CA GLU A 71 19.69 -8.74 12.95
C GLU A 71 21.04 -8.08 12.65
N SER A 72 21.16 -6.74 12.70
CA SER A 72 22.42 -5.98 12.51
C SER A 72 23.20 -6.31 11.22
N ILE A 73 22.50 -6.77 10.18
CA ILE A 73 23.11 -7.16 8.89
C ILE A 73 22.93 -6.03 7.88
N PHE A 74 24.02 -5.32 7.57
CA PHE A 74 24.08 -4.25 6.58
C PHE A 74 24.57 -4.77 5.23
N ASP A 75 23.84 -5.71 4.66
CA ASP A 75 24.19 -6.29 3.35
C ASP A 75 23.42 -5.59 2.21
N ALA A 76 23.95 -5.67 0.98
CA ALA A 76 23.31 -5.11 -0.22
C ALA A 76 21.86 -5.61 -0.39
N TRP A 77 21.58 -6.84 0.04
CA TRP A 77 20.23 -7.42 0.10
C TRP A 77 19.23 -6.59 0.90
N LEU A 78 19.67 -6.02 2.02
CA LEU A 78 18.83 -5.18 2.87
C LEU A 78 18.45 -3.88 2.15
N ILE A 79 19.39 -3.27 1.44
CA ILE A 79 19.15 -2.04 0.68
C ILE A 79 18.06 -2.30 -0.34
N VAL A 80 18.16 -3.40 -1.10
CA VAL A 80 17.12 -3.78 -2.07
C VAL A 80 15.77 -3.96 -1.38
N LYS A 81 15.70 -4.68 -0.26
CA LYS A 81 14.45 -4.86 0.50
C LYS A 81 13.84 -3.53 0.96
N LEU A 82 14.65 -2.62 1.50
CA LEU A 82 14.22 -1.31 1.98
C LEU A 82 13.77 -0.41 0.82
N THR A 83 14.48 -0.42 -0.30
CA THR A 83 14.08 0.36 -1.48
C THR A 83 12.72 -0.08 -2.03
N THR A 84 12.44 -1.39 -2.08
CA THR A 84 11.14 -1.91 -2.51
C THR A 84 10.02 -1.50 -1.55
N VAL A 85 10.25 -1.60 -0.23
CA VAL A 85 9.28 -1.16 0.78
C VAL A 85 9.08 0.36 0.72
N ALA A 86 10.13 1.14 0.54
CA ALA A 86 10.04 2.59 0.34
C ALA A 86 9.20 2.94 -0.91
N GLY A 87 9.34 2.17 -1.99
CA GLY A 87 8.47 2.26 -3.16
C GLY A 87 7.00 2.02 -2.81
N MET A 88 6.69 1.02 -1.98
CA MET A 88 5.31 0.78 -1.52
C MET A 88 4.79 1.94 -0.66
N VAL A 89 5.62 2.55 0.19
CA VAL A 89 5.26 3.74 0.97
C VAL A 89 4.97 4.93 0.04
N LEU A 90 5.76 5.12 -1.01
CA LEU A 90 5.50 6.16 -1.99
C LEU A 90 4.17 5.94 -2.69
N CYS A 91 3.89 4.71 -3.15
CA CYS A 91 2.59 4.36 -3.72
C CYS A 91 1.43 4.55 -2.74
N HIS A 92 1.64 4.26 -1.44
CA HIS A 92 0.66 4.55 -0.40
C HIS A 92 0.33 6.04 -0.33
N ALA A 93 1.35 6.91 -0.32
CA ALA A 93 1.16 8.35 -0.35
C ALA A 93 0.45 8.81 -1.63
N LEU A 94 0.80 8.25 -2.79
CA LEU A 94 0.13 8.52 -4.06
C LEU A 94 -1.36 8.13 -4.03
N CYS A 95 -1.71 6.99 -3.42
CA CYS A 95 -3.10 6.63 -3.18
C CYS A 95 -3.82 7.70 -2.34
N GLY A 96 -3.18 8.23 -1.31
CA GLY A 96 -3.71 9.37 -0.53
C GLY A 96 -3.97 10.61 -1.38
N VAL A 97 -3.06 10.94 -2.30
CA VAL A 97 -3.24 12.04 -3.26
C VAL A 97 -4.41 11.78 -4.22
N LEU A 98 -4.56 10.55 -4.72
CA LEU A 98 -5.69 10.17 -5.58
C LEU A 98 -7.04 10.29 -4.85
N ILE A 99 -7.10 9.93 -3.56
CA ILE A 99 -8.30 10.11 -2.73
C ILE A 99 -8.67 11.60 -2.61
N LEU A 100 -7.70 12.47 -2.43
CA LEU A 100 -7.97 13.92 -2.40
C LEU A 100 -8.36 14.48 -3.77
N ARG A 101 -7.90 13.85 -4.87
CA ARG A 101 -8.29 14.22 -6.24
C ARG A 101 -9.73 13.82 -6.55
N ILE A 102 -10.14 12.59 -6.21
CA ILE A 102 -11.51 12.13 -6.45
C ILE A 102 -12.54 12.98 -5.68
N GLU A 103 -12.18 13.52 -4.50
CA GLU A 103 -13.05 14.45 -3.77
C GLU A 103 -13.25 15.81 -4.47
N ARG A 104 -12.35 16.23 -5.36
CA ARG A 104 -12.37 17.58 -5.98
C ARG A 104 -12.93 17.61 -7.39
N VAL A 105 -12.50 16.69 -8.25
CA VAL A 105 -12.86 16.70 -9.69
C VAL A 105 -12.98 15.27 -10.19
N SER A 106 -14.06 15.00 -10.93
CA SER A 106 -14.23 13.74 -11.66
C SER A 106 -13.51 13.86 -13.00
N ASP A 107 -12.30 13.29 -13.09
CA ASP A 107 -11.45 13.34 -14.29
C ASP A 107 -11.20 11.92 -14.83
N PRO A 108 -11.47 11.64 -16.12
CA PRO A 108 -11.13 10.35 -16.74
C PRO A 108 -9.64 9.98 -16.68
N ALA A 109 -8.72 10.95 -16.53
CA ALA A 109 -7.30 10.68 -16.31
C ALA A 109 -7.04 9.98 -14.96
N LEU A 110 -7.87 10.25 -13.94
CA LEU A 110 -7.75 9.63 -12.62
C LEU A 110 -7.83 8.11 -12.70
N ARG A 111 -8.69 7.57 -13.57
CA ARG A 111 -8.81 6.12 -13.77
C ARG A 111 -7.51 5.52 -14.31
N ARG A 112 -6.82 6.22 -15.22
CA ARG A 112 -5.54 5.75 -15.76
C ARG A 112 -4.47 5.75 -14.67
N ASP A 113 -4.41 6.80 -13.87
CA ASP A 113 -3.48 6.90 -12.74
C ASP A 113 -3.72 5.78 -11.71
N CYS A 114 -4.99 5.47 -11.40
CA CYS A 114 -5.35 4.35 -10.53
C CYS A 114 -4.88 3.00 -11.08
N LEU A 115 -5.05 2.75 -12.38
CA LEU A 115 -4.60 1.51 -13.02
C LEU A 115 -3.08 1.40 -13.02
N LEU A 116 -2.37 2.49 -13.33
CA LEU A 116 -0.89 2.53 -13.32
C LEU A 116 -0.34 2.29 -11.91
N ILE A 117 -0.91 2.96 -10.90
CA ILE A 117 -0.52 2.79 -9.50
C ILE A 117 -0.85 1.38 -9.02
N GLY A 118 -2.02 0.83 -9.39
CA GLY A 118 -2.39 -0.55 -9.09
C GLY A 118 -1.40 -1.57 -9.67
N LEU A 119 -1.03 -1.42 -10.95
CA LEU A 119 -0.03 -2.28 -11.60
C LEU A 119 1.33 -2.17 -10.91
N LEU A 120 1.80 -0.95 -10.63
CA LEU A 120 3.06 -0.71 -9.94
C LEU A 120 3.07 -1.33 -8.54
N LEU A 121 1.98 -1.19 -7.78
CA LEU A 121 1.81 -1.84 -6.48
C LEU A 121 1.86 -3.36 -6.58
N THR A 122 1.24 -3.94 -7.60
CA THR A 122 1.26 -5.39 -7.82
C THR A 122 2.69 -5.89 -8.04
N VAL A 123 3.47 -5.16 -8.83
CA VAL A 123 4.89 -5.47 -9.08
C VAL A 123 5.72 -5.32 -7.81
N LEU A 124 5.55 -4.23 -7.06
CA LEU A 124 6.30 -3.98 -5.81
C LEU A 124 5.97 -5.02 -4.72
N ILE A 125 4.70 -5.40 -4.58
CA ILE A 125 4.27 -6.44 -3.63
C ILE A 125 4.86 -7.79 -4.05
N GLY A 126 4.81 -8.15 -5.34
CA GLY A 126 5.47 -9.35 -5.84
C GLY A 126 6.97 -9.37 -5.55
N ALA A 127 7.65 -8.24 -5.79
CA ALA A 127 9.07 -8.08 -5.52
C ALA A 127 9.39 -8.18 -4.03
N THR A 128 8.59 -7.58 -3.13
CA THR A 128 8.82 -7.71 -1.68
C THR A 128 8.63 -9.14 -1.19
N LEU A 129 7.59 -9.84 -1.65
CA LEU A 129 7.37 -11.24 -1.28
C LEU A 129 8.48 -12.15 -1.81
N TRP A 130 8.93 -11.92 -3.04
CA TRP A 130 10.08 -12.61 -3.62
C TRP A 130 11.35 -12.36 -2.81
N LEU A 131 11.67 -11.10 -2.47
CA LEU A 131 12.83 -10.73 -1.64
C LEU A 131 12.78 -11.34 -0.24
N VAL A 132 11.59 -11.58 0.31
CA VAL A 132 11.45 -12.26 1.59
C VAL A 132 11.71 -13.76 1.45
N LEU A 133 11.26 -14.39 0.36
CA LEU A 133 11.39 -15.83 0.14
C LEU A 133 12.78 -16.24 -0.40
N ALA A 134 13.40 -15.38 -1.21
CA ALA A 134 14.65 -15.66 -1.91
C ALA A 134 15.91 -15.45 -1.05
N LYS A 135 15.77 -14.99 0.21
CA LYS A 135 16.93 -14.88 1.12
C LYS A 135 17.49 -16.30 1.34
N PRO A 136 18.71 -16.62 0.88
CA PRO A 136 19.30 -17.92 1.12
C PRO A 136 19.50 -18.11 2.63
N PHE A 137 19.14 -19.29 3.12
CA PHE A 137 19.17 -19.68 4.53
C PHE A 137 20.58 -19.60 5.12
#